data_AF-A0A3C0IMX2-F1
#
_entry.id   AF-A0A3C0IMX2-F1
#
_cell.length_a   1.000
_cell.length_b   1.000
_cell.length_c   1.000
_cell.angle_alpha   90.00
_cell.angle_beta   90.00
_cell.angle_gamma   90.00
#
_symmetry.space_group_name_H-M   'P 1'
#
loop_
_entity.id
_entity.type
_entity.pdbx_description
1 polymer ?
#
loop_
_entity_poly.entity_id
_entity_poly.type
_entity_poly.pdbx_seq_one_letter_code
_entity_poly.pdbx_strand_id
1 'polypeptide(L)'
;KWSIVSGQLINDNKIEVNQDELRAFAKQQMLGYMNVPMSGEDMPWLDDYINRMMSDRKYVENTYFQLQTDKLFRYVETQINPTEQPISVEAFTDMVKNHHH
;
A
#
# COMPACT_ATOMS: atom_id res chain seq x y z
N LYS A 1 12.87 -7.25 -15.15
CA LYS A 1 11.69 -7.24 -16.05
C LYS A 1 10.52 -6.50 -15.40
N TRP A 2 10.08 -6.86 -14.19
CA TRP A 2 9.02 -6.16 -13.46
C TRP A 2 9.24 -4.65 -13.32
N SER A 3 10.41 -4.22 -12.82
CA SER A 3 10.72 -2.80 -12.61
C SER A 3 10.57 -1.90 -13.85
N ILE A 4 10.83 -2.45 -15.04
CA ILE A 4 10.68 -1.72 -16.32
C ILE A 4 9.19 -1.57 -16.65
N VAL A 5 8.42 -2.65 -16.53
CA VAL A 5 6.98 -2.66 -16.79
C VAL A 5 6.25 -1.76 -15.81
N SER A 6 6.53 -1.90 -14.51
CA SER A 6 5.91 -1.07 -13.47
C SER A 6 6.28 0.40 -13.64
N GLY A 7 7.54 0.71 -13.97
CA GLY A 7 7.98 2.08 -14.25
C GLY A 7 7.25 2.71 -15.43
N GLN A 8 7.08 1.98 -16.53
CA GLN A 8 6.33 2.46 -17.69
C GLN A 8 4.86 2.74 -17.34
N LEU A 9 4.19 1.81 -16.64
CA LEU A 9 2.79 1.97 -16.23
C LEU A 9 2.59 3.14 -15.27
N ILE A 10 3.52 3.35 -14.34
CA ILE A 10 3.50 4.49 -13.42
C ILE A 10 3.54 5.81 -14.20
N ASN A 11 4.45 5.92 -15.18
CA ASN A 11 4.62 7.13 -15.98
C ASN A 11 3.41 7.38 -16.88
N ASP A 12 2.96 6.37 -17.62
CA ASP A 12 1.88 6.49 -18.59
C ASP A 12 0.54 6.88 -17.94
N ASN A 13 0.31 6.39 -16.72
CA ASN A 13 -0.93 6.61 -15.98
C ASN A 13 -0.79 7.69 -14.89
N LYS A 14 0.34 8.42 -14.87
CA LYS A 14 0.61 9.53 -13.94
C LYS A 14 0.35 9.15 -12.48
N ILE A 15 0.85 7.99 -12.09
CA ILE A 15 0.65 7.46 -10.74
C ILE A 15 1.63 8.15 -9.80
N GLU A 16 1.13 9.18 -9.13
CA GLU A 16 1.86 9.99 -8.17
C GLU A 16 1.24 9.86 -6.78
N VAL A 17 2.07 10.04 -5.76
CA VAL A 17 1.63 10.08 -4.36
C VAL A 17 1.88 11.49 -3.85
N ASN A 18 0.84 12.14 -3.35
CA ASN A 18 0.97 13.49 -2.84
C ASN A 18 1.33 13.51 -1.33
N GLN A 19 1.65 14.70 -0.82
CA GLN A 19 2.06 14.87 0.57
C GLN A 19 0.96 14.51 1.57
N ASP A 20 -0.31 14.77 1.24
CA ASP A 20 -1.44 14.49 2.12
C ASP A 20 -1.65 12.97 2.27
N GLU A 21 -1.43 12.21 1.20
CA GLU A 21 -1.48 10.75 1.22
C GLU A 21 -0.36 10.15 2.09
N LEU A 22 0.85 10.71 2.00
CA LEU A 22 1.97 10.31 2.88
C LEU A 22 1.63 10.59 4.35
N ARG A 23 1.08 11.76 4.65
CA ARG A 23 0.65 12.13 6.01
C ARG A 23 -0.49 11.25 6.52
N ALA A 24 -1.49 10.99 5.68
CA ALA A 24 -2.60 10.11 6.02
C ALA A 24 -2.13 8.68 6.30
N PHE A 25 -1.18 8.17 5.52
CA PHE A 25 -0.58 6.87 5.77
C PHE A 25 0.19 6.85 7.09
N ALA A 26 1.02 7.86 7.37
CA ALA A 26 1.74 7.98 8.64
C ALA A 26 0.78 7.99 9.85
N LYS A 27 -0.32 8.74 9.73
CA LYS A 27 -1.40 8.78 10.72
C LYS A 27 -2.00 7.40 10.94
N GLN A 28 -2.40 6.70 9.88
CA GLN A 28 -3.01 5.37 9.96
C GLN A 28 -2.06 4.34 10.57
N GLN A 29 -0.78 4.35 10.18
CA GLN A 29 0.23 3.46 10.76
C GLN A 29 0.36 3.66 12.27
N MET A 30 0.40 4.92 12.73
CA MET A 30 0.53 5.22 14.15
C MET A 30 -0.71 4.84 14.95
N LEU A 31 -1.91 5.14 14.44
CA LEU A 31 -3.16 4.77 15.10
C LEU A 31 -3.34 3.25 15.17
N GLY A 32 -2.97 2.53 14.10
CA GLY A 32 -2.94 1.07 14.09
C GLY A 32 -1.96 0.50 15.10
N TYR A 33 -0.77 1.08 15.23
CA TYR A 33 0.23 0.66 16.22
C TYR A 33 -0.25 0.86 17.67
N MET A 34 -0.93 1.96 17.96
CA MET A 34 -1.42 2.25 19.31
C MET A 34 -2.75 1.56 19.65
N ASN A 35 -3.35 0.84 18.69
CA ASN A 35 -4.70 0.27 18.81
C ASN A 35 -5.74 1.33 19.28
N VAL A 36 -5.53 2.58 18.86
CA VAL A 36 -6.37 3.71 19.26
C VAL A 36 -7.55 3.79 18.29
N PRO A 37 -8.80 3.76 18.77
CA PRO A 37 -9.95 3.93 17.91
C PRO A 37 -9.95 5.32 17.27
N MET A 38 -10.29 5.38 15.97
CA MET A 38 -10.34 6.60 15.13
C MET A 38 -11.30 7.69 15.65
N SER A 39 -12.05 7.41 16.71
CA SER A 39 -13.04 8.29 17.34
C SER A 39 -12.53 9.07 18.54
N GLY A 40 -11.23 8.96 18.89
CA GLY A 40 -10.63 9.77 19.95
C GLY A 40 -10.49 11.23 19.52
N GLU A 41 -10.69 12.15 20.48
CA GLU A 41 -10.48 13.61 20.39
C GLU A 41 -9.24 14.00 19.57
N ASP A 42 -9.20 15.23 19.05
CA ASP A 42 -8.01 15.80 18.41
C ASP A 42 -6.76 15.46 19.24
N MET A 43 -5.77 14.81 18.60
CA MET A 43 -4.55 14.32 19.25
C MET A 43 -3.37 15.22 18.83
N PRO A 44 -3.02 16.27 19.59
CA PRO A 44 -1.98 17.20 19.17
C PRO A 44 -0.60 16.54 19.00
N TRP A 45 -0.33 15.51 19.80
CA TRP A 45 0.92 14.72 19.71
C TRP A 45 1.04 13.96 18.37
N LEU A 46 -0.08 13.69 17.70
CA LEU A 46 -0.10 12.95 16.44
C LEU A 46 0.46 13.80 15.30
N ASP A 47 0.15 15.09 15.28
CA ASP A 47 0.66 16.01 14.27
C ASP A 47 2.17 16.20 14.41
N ASP A 48 2.68 16.33 15.63
CA ASP A 48 4.12 16.36 15.90
C ASP A 48 4.84 15.09 15.45
N TYR A 49 4.23 13.93 15.72
CA TYR A 49 4.73 12.64 15.23
C TYR A 49 4.76 12.60 13.69
N ILE A 50 3.67 12.97 13.03
CA ILE A 50 3.58 12.99 11.57
C ILE A 50 4.65 13.93 11.01
N ASN A 51 4.81 15.13 11.57
CA ASN A 51 5.81 16.10 11.12
C ASN A 51 7.23 15.54 11.22
N ARG A 52 7.54 14.83 12.31
CA ARG A 52 8.83 14.14 12.47
C ARG A 52 9.02 13.06 11.40
N MET A 53 8.00 12.23 11.14
CA MET A 53 8.07 11.19 10.11
C MET A 53 8.25 11.77 8.71
N MET A 54 7.52 12.85 8.40
CA MET A 54 7.63 13.57 7.12
C MET A 54 8.97 14.28 6.94
N SER A 55 9.71 14.54 8.03
CA SER A 55 11.06 15.09 7.98
C SER A 55 12.13 14.01 7.75
N ASP A 56 11.80 12.74 7.98
CA ASP A 56 12.68 11.61 7.68
C ASP A 56 12.59 11.27 6.19
N ARG A 57 13.65 11.62 5.46
CA ARG A 57 13.74 11.36 4.01
C ARG A 57 13.58 9.88 3.65
N LYS A 58 14.18 8.98 4.42
CA LYS A 58 14.13 7.54 4.13
C LYS A 58 12.71 7.02 4.32
N TYR A 59 12.02 7.49 5.36
CA TYR A 59 10.61 7.18 5.56
C TYR A 59 9.76 7.66 4.38
N VAL A 60 9.89 8.94 4.01
CA VAL A 60 9.13 9.54 2.89
C VAL A 60 9.35 8.78 1.58
N GLU A 61 10.61 8.48 1.22
CA GLU A 61 10.92 7.74 0.00
C GLU A 61 10.31 6.34 0.00
N ASN A 62 10.45 5.59 1.10
CA ASN A 62 9.90 4.24 1.21
C ASN A 62 8.37 4.22 1.16
N THR A 63 7.73 5.11 1.92
CA THR A 63 6.27 5.22 1.94
C THR A 63 5.73 5.67 0.58
N TYR A 64 6.43 6.57 -0.11
CA TYR A 64 6.09 6.95 -1.48
C TYR A 64 6.10 5.73 -2.40
N PHE A 65 7.17 4.94 -2.42
CA PHE A 65 7.26 3.75 -3.27
C PHE A 65 6.19 2.71 -2.93
N GLN A 66 5.89 2.51 -1.65
CA GLN A 66 4.83 1.60 -1.21
C GLN A 66 3.46 2.07 -1.74
N LEU A 67 3.09 3.32 -1.48
CA LEU A 67 1.80 3.86 -1.90
C LEU A 67 1.67 3.93 -3.43
N GLN A 68 2.76 4.24 -4.14
CA GLN A 68 2.78 4.25 -5.60
C GLN A 68 2.56 2.84 -6.17
N THR A 69 3.17 1.83 -5.54
CA THR A 69 2.98 0.43 -5.91
C THR A 69 1.54 -0.02 -5.65
N ASP A 70 0.97 0.33 -4.49
CA ASP A 70 -0.42 0.01 -4.16
C ASP A 70 -1.40 0.66 -5.16
N LYS A 71 -1.17 1.93 -5.52
CA LYS A 71 -1.95 2.62 -6.55
C LYS A 71 -1.82 1.96 -7.92
N LEU A 72 -0.61 1.53 -8.30
CA LEU A 72 -0.38 0.81 -9.55
C LEU A 72 -1.21 -0.48 -9.59
N PHE A 73 -1.21 -1.28 -8.52
CA PHE A 73 -2.01 -2.50 -8.49
C PHE A 73 -3.51 -2.23 -8.56
N ARG A 74 -4.01 -1.26 -7.79
CA ARG A 74 -5.42 -0.85 -7.89
C ARG A 74 -5.80 -0.38 -9.28
N TYR A 75 -4.91 0.35 -9.95
CA TYR A 75 -5.13 0.75 -11.34
C TYR A 75 -5.19 -0.48 -12.26
N VAL A 76 -4.19 -1.38 -12.19
CA VAL A 76 -4.13 -2.58 -13.02
C VAL A 76 -5.36 -3.49 -12.79
N GLU A 77 -5.88 -3.58 -11.57
CA GLU A 77 -7.12 -4.30 -11.27
C GLU A 77 -8.31 -3.78 -12.08
N THR A 78 -8.39 -2.48 -12.34
CA THR A 78 -9.44 -1.90 -13.21
C THR A 78 -9.27 -2.23 -14.69
N GLN A 79 -8.08 -2.66 -15.10
CA GLN A 79 -7.73 -2.94 -16.50
C GLN A 79 -7.84 -4.43 -16.85
N ILE A 80 -8.14 -5.29 -15.87
CA ILE A 80 -8.26 -6.73 -16.07
C ILE A 80 -9.72 -7.18 -15.88
N ASN A 81 -10.08 -8.29 -16.53
CA ASN A 81 -11.39 -8.91 -16.38
C ASN A 81 -11.21 -10.34 -15.84
N PRO A 82 -11.03 -10.50 -14.52
CA PRO A 82 -10.75 -11.80 -13.93
C PRO A 82 -11.97 -12.74 -14.06
N THR A 83 -11.71 -14.02 -14.31
CA THR A 83 -12.74 -15.06 -14.31
C THR A 83 -12.72 -15.77 -12.97
N GLU A 84 -13.83 -15.71 -12.23
CA GLU A 84 -13.97 -16.46 -10.98
C GLU A 84 -13.95 -17.97 -11.25
N GLN A 85 -13.15 -18.70 -10.47
CA GLN A 85 -13.07 -20.15 -10.53
C GLN A 85 -13.28 -20.73 -9.13
N PRO A 86 -14.39 -21.44 -8.87
CA PRO A 86 -14.60 -22.08 -7.58
C PRO A 86 -13.60 -23.23 -7.40
N ILE A 87 -12.90 -23.26 -6.28
CA ILE A 87 -11.94 -24.29 -5.91
C ILE A 87 -12.21 -24.77 -4.48
N SER A 88 -12.04 -26.06 -4.20
CA SER A 88 -12.14 -26.58 -2.85
C SER A 88 -10.88 -26.23 -2.03
N VAL A 89 -11.01 -26.21 -0.70
CA VAL A 89 -9.88 -26.00 0.21
C VAL A 89 -8.79 -27.05 0.00
N GLU A 90 -9.18 -28.30 -0.25
CA GLU A 90 -8.28 -29.42 -0.55
C GLU A 90 -7.48 -29.16 -1.82
N ALA A 91 -8.17 -28.81 -2.92
CA ALA A 91 -7.54 -28.51 -4.20
C ALA A 91 -6.62 -27.28 -4.12
N PHE A 92 -6.99 -26.24 -3.38
CA PHE A 92 -6.12 -25.09 -3.11
C PHE A 92 -4.87 -25.49 -2.32
N THR A 93 -5.04 -26.30 -1.27
CA THR A 93 -3.94 -26.78 -0.43
C THR A 93 -2.94 -27.61 -1.24
N ASP A 94 -3.42 -28.47 -2.13
CA ASP A 94 -2.56 -29.27 -3.00
C ASP A 94 -1.83 -28.39 -4.03
N MET A 95 -2.48 -27.36 -4.57
CA MET A 95 -1.83 -26.35 -5.41
C MET A 95 -0.65 -25.69 -4.69
N VAL A 96 -0.83 -25.26 -3.44
CA VAL A 96 0.22 -24.61 -2.64
C VAL A 96 1.36 -25.58 -2.31
N LYS A 97 1.05 -26.83 -1.93
CA LYS A 97 2.07 -27.86 -1.63
C LYS A 97 2.98 -28.15 -2.82
N ASN A 98 2.42 -28.18 -4.04
CA ASN A 98 3.18 -28.42 -5.27
C ASN A 98 4.14 -27.26 -5.63
N HIS A 99 4.03 -26.10 -4.98
CA HIS A 99 4.96 -24.98 -5.13
C HIS A 99 6.14 -25.01 -4.14
N HIS A 100 6.14 -25.90 -3.16
CA HIS A 100 7.31 -26.14 -2.30
C HIS A 100 8.24 -27.16 -2.99
N HIS A 101 9.19 -26.64 -3.77
CA HIS A 101 10.36 -27.39 -4.22
C HIS A 101 11.51 -27.26 -3.21
#